data_AF-A0A7S0C3L9-F1
#
_entry.id   AF-A0A7S0C3L9-F1
#
_cell.length_a   1.000
_cell.length_b   1.000
_cell.length_c   1.000
_cell.angle_alpha   90.00
_cell.angle_beta   90.00
_cell.angle_gamma   90.00
#
_symmetry.space_group_name_H-M   'P 1'
#
loop_
_entity.id
_entity.type
_entity.pdbx_description
1 polymer ?
#
loop_
_entity_poly.entity_id
_entity_poly.type
_entity_poly.pdbx_seq_one_letter_code
_entity_poly.pdbx_strand_id
1 'polypeptide(L)'
;FNRTLTPMSFQSEDRSLWEAPDTYIAMSPLMHVKKYSEQDRVGKLLLIHGEVDENSGTHPLQSERYFAALKAFGIESRLCMLPHERHSYRARESILHMAWEQEEWLKALEL
;
A
#
# COMPACT_ATOMS: atom_id res chain seq x y z
N PHE A 1 -4.49 -1.52 0.04
CA PHE A 1 -5.13 -0.21 -0.17
C PHE A 1 -6.51 -0.36 -0.78
N ASN A 2 -7.47 -0.80 0.02
CA ASN A 2 -8.84 -1.00 -0.42
C ASN A 2 -9.75 -0.81 0.79
N ARG A 3 -10.51 0.27 0.79
CA ARG A 3 -11.42 0.63 1.88
C ARG A 3 -12.62 -0.31 1.96
N THR A 4 -12.93 -1.07 0.91
CA THR A 4 -14.01 -2.06 0.99
C THR A 4 -13.72 -3.21 1.96
N LEU A 5 -12.45 -3.40 2.35
CA LEU A 5 -12.05 -4.34 3.40
C LEU A 5 -12.14 -3.75 4.81
N THR A 6 -12.48 -2.46 4.94
CA THR A 6 -12.77 -1.78 6.21
C THR A 6 -14.15 -1.13 6.16
N PRO A 7 -15.24 -1.92 6.08
CA PRO A 7 -16.52 -1.46 5.54
C PRO A 7 -17.39 -0.62 6.48
N MET A 8 -16.97 -0.40 7.73
CA MET A 8 -17.79 0.30 8.72
C MET A 8 -17.51 1.80 8.77
N SER A 9 -16.24 2.20 8.78
CA SER A 9 -15.78 3.59 8.84
C SER A 9 -14.26 3.64 8.63
N PHE A 10 -13.70 4.79 8.26
CA PHE A 10 -12.24 5.00 8.27
C PHE A 10 -11.90 6.49 8.40
N GLN A 11 -10.82 6.81 9.13
CA GLN A 11 -10.36 8.21 9.32
C GLN A 11 -11.50 9.14 9.76
N SER A 12 -11.94 10.05 8.89
CA SER A 12 -13.03 11.00 9.12
C SER A 12 -14.33 10.65 8.36
N GLU A 13 -14.42 9.45 7.78
CA GLU A 13 -15.63 8.94 7.15
C GLU A 13 -16.38 8.05 8.14
N ASP A 14 -17.46 8.59 8.71
CA ASP A 14 -18.30 7.92 9.71
C ASP A 14 -19.38 7.04 9.07
N ARG A 15 -19.62 7.17 7.76
CA ARG A 15 -20.58 6.33 7.02
C ARG A 15 -19.96 4.99 6.65
N SER A 16 -20.79 3.96 6.62
CA SER A 16 -20.41 2.63 6.14
C SER A 16 -20.24 2.59 4.61
N LEU A 17 -19.65 1.50 4.13
CA LEU A 17 -19.49 1.21 2.70
C LEU A 17 -20.83 1.27 1.94
N TRP A 18 -21.93 0.86 2.56
CA TRP A 18 -23.25 0.84 1.92
C TRP A 18 -23.92 2.21 1.91
N GLU A 19 -23.55 3.09 2.82
CA GLU A 19 -24.06 4.47 2.88
C GLU A 19 -23.26 5.42 1.98
N ALA A 20 -21.97 5.12 1.73
CA ALA A 20 -21.09 5.96 0.92
C ALA A 20 -20.18 5.15 -0.03
N PRO A 21 -20.74 4.27 -0.90
CA PRO A 21 -19.94 3.37 -1.73
C PRO A 21 -18.95 4.10 -2.65
N ASP A 22 -19.37 5.24 -3.20
CA ASP A 22 -18.54 6.05 -4.09
C ASP A 22 -17.32 6.62 -3.36
N THR A 23 -17.47 7.05 -2.10
CA THR A 23 -16.35 7.52 -1.27
C THR A 23 -15.35 6.39 -1.04
N TYR A 24 -15.82 5.20 -0.71
CA TYR A 24 -14.95 4.05 -0.47
C TYR A 24 -14.18 3.64 -1.74
N ILE A 25 -14.82 3.65 -2.90
CA ILE A 25 -14.18 3.39 -4.20
C ILE A 25 -13.16 4.49 -4.52
N ALA A 26 -13.57 5.75 -4.41
CA ALA A 26 -12.70 6.90 -4.69
C ALA A 26 -11.45 6.90 -3.81
N MET A 27 -11.57 6.54 -2.54
CA MET A 27 -10.47 6.50 -1.56
C MET A 27 -9.64 5.20 -1.61
N SER A 28 -9.91 4.28 -2.54
CA SER A 28 -9.20 3.00 -2.64
C SER A 28 -8.20 3.00 -3.81
N PRO A 29 -6.89 3.19 -3.57
CA PRO A 29 -5.88 3.13 -4.62
C PRO A 29 -5.92 1.86 -5.48
N LEU A 30 -6.35 0.72 -4.92
CA LEU A 30 -6.55 -0.52 -5.67
C LEU A 30 -7.52 -0.33 -6.86
N MET A 31 -8.55 0.50 -6.71
CA MET A 31 -9.55 0.76 -7.77
C MET A 31 -8.99 1.65 -8.89
N HIS A 32 -7.87 2.34 -8.66
CA HIS A 32 -7.31 3.31 -9.59
C HIS A 32 -6.05 2.83 -10.31
N VAL A 33 -5.59 1.61 -10.06
CA VAL A 33 -4.33 1.08 -10.63
C VAL A 33 -4.30 1.15 -12.15
N LYS A 34 -5.34 0.68 -12.83
CA LYS A 34 -5.44 0.73 -14.30
C LYS A 34 -5.36 2.17 -14.82
N LYS A 35 -6.14 3.07 -14.22
CA LYS A 35 -6.14 4.49 -14.61
C LYS A 35 -4.77 5.13 -14.38
N TYR A 36 -4.08 4.75 -13.30
CA TYR A 36 -2.72 5.22 -13.02
C TYR A 36 -1.73 4.72 -14.07
N SER A 37 -1.81 3.46 -14.50
CA SER A 37 -0.93 2.91 -15.55
C SER A 37 -1.09 3.56 -16.93
N GLU A 38 -2.19 4.27 -17.17
CA GLU A 38 -2.49 4.94 -18.44
C GLU A 38 -2.01 6.40 -18.48
N GLN A 39 -1.41 6.91 -17.40
CA GLN A 39 -0.91 8.30 -17.34
C GLN A 39 0.41 8.46 -18.11
N ASP A 40 0.66 9.65 -18.66
CA ASP A 40 1.91 9.98 -19.36
C ASP A 40 3.16 9.80 -18.49
N ARG A 41 3.00 9.95 -17.17
CA ARG A 41 4.08 9.80 -16.19
C ARG A 41 3.64 8.85 -15.08
N VAL A 42 4.02 7.59 -15.22
CA VAL A 42 3.86 6.56 -14.20
C VAL A 42 5.16 6.48 -13.39
N GLY A 43 5.06 6.71 -12.08
CA GLY A 43 6.18 6.55 -11.16
C GLY A 43 6.37 5.11 -10.74
N LYS A 44 7.58 4.79 -10.26
CA LYS A 44 7.85 3.50 -9.62
C LYS A 44 7.39 3.55 -8.16
N LEU A 45 6.88 2.43 -7.62
CA LEU A 45 6.37 2.35 -6.24
C LEU A 45 7.14 1.36 -5.35
N LEU A 46 7.64 1.83 -4.22
CA LEU A 46 8.13 0.98 -3.11
C LEU A 46 7.03 0.86 -2.06
N LEU A 47 6.69 -0.38 -1.70
CA LEU A 47 5.78 -0.73 -0.62
C LEU A 47 6.58 -1.44 0.47
N ILE A 48 6.48 -0.97 1.71
CA ILE A 48 7.08 -1.62 2.89
C ILE A 48 5.98 -1.86 3.91
N HIS A 49 5.88 -3.08 4.45
CA HIS A 49 4.82 -3.45 5.39
C HIS A 49 5.32 -4.44 6.45
N GLY A 50 4.92 -4.27 7.71
CA GLY A 50 5.03 -5.31 8.73
C GLY A 50 4.19 -6.55 8.39
N GLU A 51 4.80 -7.74 8.46
CA GLU A 51 4.16 -9.01 8.09
C GLU A 51 3.01 -9.39 9.05
N VAL A 52 3.07 -8.93 10.30
CA VAL A 52 2.07 -9.24 11.34
C VAL A 52 1.29 -7.99 11.75
N ASP A 53 1.05 -7.07 10.82
CA ASP A 53 0.18 -5.91 11.07
C ASP A 53 -1.30 -6.33 11.24
N GLU A 54 -1.76 -6.33 12.50
CA GLU A 54 -3.14 -6.66 12.88
C GLU A 54 -4.07 -5.43 12.84
N ASN A 55 -3.60 -4.24 12.44
CA ASN A 55 -4.44 -3.05 12.33
C ASN A 55 -5.49 -3.23 11.23
N SER A 56 -6.76 -3.00 11.59
CA SER A 56 -7.90 -3.22 10.69
C SER A 56 -7.78 -2.43 9.37
N GLY A 57 -7.20 -1.23 9.44
CA GLY A 57 -6.99 -0.33 8.30
C GLY A 57 -5.85 -0.71 7.35
N THR A 58 -4.92 -1.56 7.80
CA THR A 58 -3.66 -1.81 7.10
C THR A 58 -3.25 -3.28 7.11
N HIS A 59 -4.15 -4.23 7.31
CA HIS A 59 -3.81 -5.66 7.26
C HIS A 59 -2.93 -6.05 6.04
N PRO A 60 -1.87 -6.88 6.15
CA PRO A 60 -0.87 -7.18 5.11
C PRO A 60 -1.42 -7.52 3.73
N LEU A 61 -2.53 -8.26 3.68
CA LEU A 61 -3.33 -8.56 2.48
C LEU A 61 -3.56 -7.31 1.60
N GLN A 62 -3.72 -6.14 2.21
CA GLN A 62 -3.89 -4.86 1.53
C GLN A 62 -2.71 -4.50 0.64
N SER A 63 -1.47 -4.74 1.09
CA SER A 63 -0.25 -4.51 0.32
C SER A 63 -0.05 -5.61 -0.71
N GLU A 64 -0.28 -6.88 -0.35
CA GLU A 64 -0.15 -8.02 -1.27
C GLU A 64 -1.04 -7.87 -2.50
N ARG A 65 -2.33 -7.56 -2.29
CA ARG A 65 -3.30 -7.39 -3.40
C ARG A 65 -3.02 -6.15 -4.21
N TYR A 66 -2.58 -5.06 -3.58
CA TYR A 66 -2.21 -3.85 -4.31
C TYR A 66 -0.96 -4.08 -5.16
N PHE A 67 0.09 -4.69 -4.62
CA PHE A 67 1.30 -5.07 -5.35
C PHE A 67 1.00 -6.00 -6.54
N ALA A 68 0.15 -7.02 -6.34
CA ALA A 68 -0.28 -7.90 -7.43
C ALA A 68 -0.96 -7.12 -8.56
N ALA A 69 -1.83 -6.16 -8.24
CA ALA A 69 -2.47 -5.30 -9.23
C ALA A 69 -1.46 -4.39 -9.94
N LEU A 70 -0.56 -3.73 -9.20
CA LEU A 70 0.50 -2.89 -9.78
C LEU A 70 1.31 -3.67 -10.82
N LYS A 71 1.75 -4.88 -10.47
CA LYS A 71 2.48 -5.76 -11.41
C LYS A 71 1.65 -6.17 -12.61
N ALA A 72 0.37 -6.49 -12.43
CA ALA A 72 -0.50 -6.89 -13.53
C ALA A 72 -0.69 -5.76 -14.57
N PHE A 73 -0.64 -4.50 -14.13
CA PHE A 73 -0.73 -3.32 -14.99
C PHE A 73 0.64 -2.72 -15.36
N GLY A 74 1.73 -3.49 -15.20
CA GLY A 74 3.06 -3.09 -15.67
C GLY A 74 3.71 -1.94 -14.89
N ILE A 75 3.21 -1.61 -13.70
CA ILE A 75 3.79 -0.55 -12.86
C ILE A 75 4.99 -1.13 -12.11
N GLU A 76 6.17 -0.58 -12.38
CA GLU A 76 7.40 -0.99 -11.71
C GLU A 76 7.26 -0.76 -10.20
N SER A 77 7.31 -1.86 -9.45
CA SER A 77 7.01 -1.83 -8.03
C SER A 77 7.81 -2.88 -7.27
N ARG A 78 8.01 -2.62 -5.98
CA ARG A 78 8.65 -3.53 -5.03
C ARG A 78 7.80 -3.62 -3.77
N LEU A 79 7.68 -4.83 -3.23
CA LEU A 79 7.05 -5.09 -1.94
C LEU A 79 8.09 -5.71 -0.99
N CYS A 80 8.41 -5.01 0.09
CA CYS A 80 9.23 -5.48 1.20
C CYS A 80 8.31 -5.78 2.39
N MET A 81 8.25 -7.04 2.79
CA MET A 81 7.55 -7.47 4.01
C MET A 81 8.58 -7.60 5.13
N LEU A 82 8.33 -6.95 6.27
CA LEU A 82 9.20 -6.98 7.45
C LEU A 82 8.69 -8.08 8.40
N PRO A 83 9.40 -9.22 8.53
CA PRO A 83 8.97 -10.31 9.41
C PRO A 83 8.89 -9.84 10.86
N HIS A 84 7.92 -10.39 11.60
CA HIS A 84 7.68 -10.09 13.03
C HIS A 84 7.31 -8.63 13.36
N GLU A 85 7.25 -7.73 12.39
CA GLU A 85 6.81 -6.35 12.60
C GLU A 85 5.31 -6.20 12.41
N ARG A 86 4.71 -5.35 13.26
CA ARG A 86 3.28 -4.98 13.22
C ARG A 86 3.10 -3.65 12.45
N HIS A 87 2.03 -2.91 12.75
CA HIS A 87 1.80 -1.57 12.22
C HIS A 87 2.95 -0.57 12.44
N SER A 88 3.59 -0.64 13.60
CA SER A 88 4.75 0.19 13.93
C SER A 88 5.99 -0.69 14.00
N TYR A 89 7.04 -0.29 13.30
CA TYR A 89 8.31 -1.01 13.27
C TYR A 89 9.11 -0.70 14.52
N ARG A 90 9.59 -1.75 15.22
CA ARG A 90 10.29 -1.58 16.52
C ARG A 90 11.70 -2.13 16.53
N ALA A 91 11.97 -3.24 15.86
CA ALA A 91 13.31 -3.79 15.85
C ALA A 91 14.24 -2.83 15.09
N ARG A 92 15.44 -2.63 15.64
CA ARG A 92 16.45 -1.75 15.03
C ARG A 92 16.82 -2.26 13.64
N GLU A 93 16.91 -3.59 13.49
CA GLU A 93 17.17 -4.30 12.26
C GLU A 93 16.10 -3.99 11.21
N SER A 94 14.82 -4.07 11.55
CA SER A 94 13.70 -3.75 10.66
C SER A 94 13.72 -2.29 10.21
N ILE A 95 14.00 -1.36 11.12
CA ILE A 95 14.08 0.07 10.82
C ILE A 95 15.27 0.36 9.88
N LEU A 96 16.43 -0.23 10.15
CA LEU A 96 17.60 -0.08 9.29
C LEU A 96 17.39 -0.74 7.92
N HIS A 97 16.72 -1.89 7.86
CA HIS A 97 16.38 -2.53 6.60
C HIS A 97 15.39 -1.70 5.78
N MET A 98 14.35 -1.13 6.42
CA MET A 98 13.44 -0.20 5.78
C MET A 98 14.18 1.02 5.20
N ALA A 99 15.09 1.63 5.97
CA ALA A 99 15.88 2.77 5.50
C ALA A 99 16.77 2.40 4.30
N TRP A 100 17.40 1.23 4.35
CA TRP A 100 18.20 0.71 3.24
C TRP A 100 17.37 0.46 1.98
N GLU A 101 16.18 -0.16 2.11
CA GLU A 101 15.23 -0.36 1.01
C GLU A 101 14.82 0.97 0.36
N GLN A 102 14.58 2.01 1.17
CA GLN A 102 14.24 3.34 0.68
C GLN A 102 15.42 4.00 -0.07
N GLU A 103 16.62 3.92 0.49
CA GLU A 103 17.83 4.49 -0.11
C GLU A 103 18.13 3.85 -1.47
N GLU A 104 18.16 2.52 -1.53
CA GLU A 104 18.43 1.80 -2.77
C GLU A 104 17.34 2.03 -3.82
N TRP A 105 16.08 2.17 -3.40
CA TRP A 105 14.99 2.52 -4.29
C TRP A 105 15.16 3.91 -4.91
N LEU A 106 15.54 4.90 -4.11
CA LEU A 106 15.78 6.27 -4.59
C LEU A 106 16.98 6.33 -5.54
N LYS A 107 18.09 5.65 -5.22
CA LYS A 107 19.24 5.53 -6.13
C LYS A 107 18.86 4.91 -7.47
N ALA A 108 17.96 3.93 -7.49
CA ALA A 108 17.48 3.31 -8.72
C ALA A 108 16.54 4.22 -9.56
N LEU A 109 16.11 5.36 -9.04
CA LEU A 109 15.33 6.38 -9.76
C LEU A 109 16.19 7.47 -10.39
N GLU A 110 17.36 7.74 -9.81
CA GLU A 110 18.32 8.73 -10.31
C GLU A 110 19.17 8.09 -11.42
N LEU A 111 18.71 8.22 -12.67
CA LEU A 111 19.52 7.99 -13.87
C LEU A 111 20.36 9.22 -14.20
#